data_AF-A0A2P7MY16-F1
#
_entry.id   AF-A0A2P7MY16-F1
#
_cell.length_a   1.000
_cell.length_b   1.000
_cell.length_c   1.000
_cell.angle_alpha   90.00
_cell.angle_beta   90.00
_cell.angle_gamma   90.00
#
_symmetry.space_group_name_H-M   'P 1'
#
loop_
_entity.id
_entity.type
_entity.pdbx_description
1 polymer ?
#
loop_
_entity_poly.entity_id
_entity_poly.type
_entity_poly.pdbx_seq_one_letter_code
_entity_poly.pdbx_strand_id
1 'polypeptide(L)'
;MRTDHWQHEPLHQAVVAFFDQNTAQLITSPICIAEVLCLLGNPGNPAVLAAQNHLLPEDYARVADLTLVCLFERLDIAEILTLDSDFDVYRRFRRQPFCRIPLG
;
A
#
# COMPACT_ATOMS: atom_id res chain seq x y z
N MET A 1 -15.42 16.42 -6.31
CA MET A 1 -13.99 16.30 -5.96
C MET A 1 -13.73 17.16 -4.74
N ARG A 2 -13.36 16.57 -3.60
CA ARG A 2 -13.02 17.28 -2.37
C ARG A 2 -11.50 17.12 -2.20
N THR A 3 -10.73 18.13 -2.59
CA THR A 3 -9.27 18.06 -2.74
C THR A 3 -8.49 18.51 -1.50
N ASP A 4 -9.17 18.94 -0.44
CA ASP A 4 -8.54 19.85 0.54
C ASP A 4 -8.18 19.17 1.87
N HIS A 5 -8.57 17.90 2.07
CA HIS A 5 -8.33 17.20 3.35
C HIS A 5 -6.91 16.60 3.47
N TRP A 6 -6.25 16.28 2.36
CA TRP A 6 -4.94 15.59 2.36
C TRP A 6 -3.74 16.53 2.55
N GLN A 7 -3.91 17.84 2.32
CA GLN A 7 -2.85 18.84 2.54
C GLN A 7 -2.44 18.96 4.02
N HIS A 8 -3.29 18.48 4.93
CA HIS A 8 -3.05 18.50 6.37
C HIS A 8 -2.54 17.15 6.92
N GLU A 9 -2.33 16.14 6.06
CA GLU A 9 -1.82 14.87 6.53
C GLU A 9 -0.36 15.07 7.02
N PRO A 10 -0.04 14.80 8.30
CA PRO A 10 1.25 15.14 8.88
C PRO A 10 2.45 14.54 8.13
N LEU A 11 2.22 13.41 7.48
CA LEU A 11 3.23 12.65 6.76
C LEU A 11 3.31 13.01 5.27
N HIS A 12 2.43 13.89 4.76
CA HIS A 12 2.38 14.24 3.35
C HIS A 12 3.72 14.75 2.83
N GLN A 13 4.34 15.70 3.54
CA GLN A 13 5.63 16.26 3.14
C GLN A 13 6.76 15.22 3.19
N ALA A 14 6.76 14.33 4.17
CA ALA A 14 7.75 13.26 4.28
C ALA A 14 7.62 12.25 3.13
N VAL A 15 6.38 11.91 2.74
CA VAL A 15 6.11 11.03 1.59
C VAL A 15 6.55 11.69 0.29
N VAL A 16 6.20 12.96 0.06
CA VAL A 16 6.63 13.71 -1.14
C VAL A 16 8.16 13.74 -1.23
N ALA A 17 8.84 14.10 -0.13
CA ALA A 17 10.30 14.12 -0.08
C ALA A 17 10.92 12.74 -0.35
N PHE A 18 10.32 11.66 0.15
CA PHE A 18 10.76 10.30 -0.16
C PHE A 18 10.66 10.01 -1.66
N PHE A 19 9.53 10.32 -2.30
CA PHE A 19 9.35 10.09 -3.74
C PHE A 19 10.33 10.91 -4.59
N ASP A 20 10.64 12.14 -4.20
CA ASP A 20 11.60 13.00 -4.90
C ASP A 20 13.04 12.47 -4.83
N GLN A 21 13.38 11.79 -3.74
CA GLN A 21 14.74 11.30 -3.47
C GLN A 21 14.94 9.82 -3.84
N ASN A 22 13.86 9.04 -3.90
CA ASN A 22 13.93 7.61 -4.11
C ASN A 22 14.27 7.28 -5.57
N THR A 23 15.44 6.69 -5.78
CA THR A 23 15.87 6.17 -7.09
C THR A 23 15.58 4.67 -7.26
N ALA A 24 15.10 3.99 -6.22
CA ALA A 24 14.79 2.57 -6.28
C ALA A 24 13.46 2.31 -6.99
N GLN A 25 13.32 1.13 -7.60
CA GLN A 25 12.05 0.71 -8.15
C GLN A 25 11.04 0.47 -7.02
N LEU A 26 9.88 1.10 -7.12
CA LEU A 26 8.75 0.83 -6.22
C LEU A 26 7.87 -0.25 -6.82
N ILE A 27 7.51 -1.22 -5.99
CA ILE A 27 6.66 -2.35 -6.36
C ILE A 27 5.42 -2.31 -5.50
N THR A 28 4.26 -2.44 -6.15
CA THR A 28 2.95 -2.52 -5.49
C THR A 28 2.10 -3.55 -6.22
N SER A 29 0.90 -3.82 -5.70
CA SER A 29 -0.05 -4.74 -6.32
C SER A 29 -1.25 -3.98 -6.93
N PRO A 30 -1.92 -4.53 -7.96
CA PRO A 30 -3.15 -3.94 -8.48
C PRO A 30 -4.26 -3.75 -7.44
N ILE A 31 -4.31 -4.62 -6.42
CA ILE A 31 -5.31 -4.52 -5.35
C ILE A 31 -5.01 -3.37 -4.38
N CYS A 32 -3.74 -3.05 -4.10
CA CYS A 32 -3.37 -1.84 -3.35
C CYS A 32 -3.79 -0.57 -4.11
N ILE A 33 -3.64 -0.57 -5.44
CA ILE A 33 -4.08 0.56 -6.27
C ILE A 33 -5.62 0.69 -6.20
N ALA A 34 -6.34 -0.43 -6.30
CA ALA A 34 -7.79 -0.44 -6.17
C ALA A 34 -8.26 0.04 -4.78
N GLU A 35 -7.60 -0.39 -3.71
CA GLU A 35 -7.87 0.06 -2.35
C GLU A 35 -7.71 1.58 -2.22
N VAL A 36 -6.57 2.14 -2.65
CA VAL A 36 -6.31 3.59 -2.60
C VAL A 36 -7.35 4.37 -3.39
N LEU A 37 -7.70 3.91 -4.59
CA LEU A 37 -8.73 4.56 -5.42
C LEU A 37 -10.12 4.52 -4.76
N CYS A 38 -10.45 3.43 -4.05
CA CYS A 38 -11.66 3.32 -3.26
C CYS A 38 -11.65 4.29 -2.06
N LEU A 39 -10.54 4.35 -1.31
CA LEU A 39 -10.35 5.27 -0.18
C LEU A 39 -10.42 6.75 -0.59
N LEU A 40 -9.92 7.09 -1.76
CA LEU A 40 -10.02 8.44 -2.34
C LEU A 40 -11.43 8.80 -2.83
N GLY A 41 -12.42 7.93 -2.63
CA GLY A 41 -13.80 8.16 -3.03
C GLY A 41 -14.02 8.04 -4.54
N ASN A 42 -13.19 7.27 -5.25
CA ASN A 42 -13.33 6.99 -6.67
C ASN A 42 -13.61 5.49 -6.95
N PRO A 43 -14.71 4.92 -6.42
CA PRO A 43 -15.03 3.50 -6.58
C PRO A 43 -15.39 3.11 -8.03
N GLY A 44 -15.68 4.09 -8.90
CA GLY A 44 -15.98 3.86 -10.32
C GLY A 44 -14.74 3.73 -11.22
N ASN A 45 -13.54 3.80 -10.65
CA ASN A 45 -12.31 3.62 -11.44
C ASN A 45 -12.21 2.18 -11.97
N PRO A 46 -11.85 1.96 -13.25
CA PRO A 46 -11.70 0.62 -13.83
C PRO A 46 -10.81 -0.34 -13.05
N ALA A 47 -9.77 0.14 -12.37
CA ALA A 47 -8.92 -0.70 -11.51
C ALA A 47 -9.67 -1.21 -10.27
N VAL A 48 -10.53 -0.37 -9.68
CA VAL A 48 -11.42 -0.78 -8.59
C VAL A 48 -12.47 -1.76 -9.14
N LEU A 49 -13.10 -1.44 -10.27
CA LEU A 49 -14.10 -2.31 -10.91
C LEU A 49 -13.51 -3.69 -11.30
N ALA A 50 -12.24 -3.74 -11.72
CA ALA A 50 -11.55 -4.99 -12.01
C ALA A 50 -11.20 -5.78 -10.74
N ALA A 51 -10.98 -5.09 -9.61
CA ALA A 51 -10.80 -5.69 -8.30
C ALA A 51 -12.11 -6.10 -7.62
N GLN A 52 -13.26 -5.52 -8.01
CA GLN A 52 -14.63 -5.82 -7.56
C GLN A 52 -15.13 -7.22 -8.00
N ASN A 53 -14.24 -8.20 -8.18
CA ASN A 53 -14.62 -9.60 -8.28
C ASN A 53 -15.01 -10.09 -6.87
N HIS A 54 -16.24 -9.78 -6.46
CA HIS A 54 -16.91 -10.23 -5.23
C HIS A 54 -16.37 -9.71 -3.89
N LEU A 55 -15.36 -8.85 -3.88
CA LEU A 55 -14.83 -8.25 -2.65
C LEU A 55 -15.63 -6.99 -2.27
N LEU A 56 -15.98 -6.87 -1.00
CA LEU A 56 -16.53 -5.64 -0.45
C LEU A 56 -15.40 -4.62 -0.21
N PRO A 57 -15.66 -3.31 -0.18
CA PRO A 57 -14.65 -2.29 0.09
C PRO A 57 -13.77 -2.57 1.31
N GLU A 58 -14.37 -3.08 2.38
CA GLU A 58 -13.72 -3.49 3.62
C GLU A 58 -12.75 -4.67 3.47
N ASP A 59 -12.92 -5.50 2.44
CA ASP A 59 -12.05 -6.65 2.17
C ASP A 59 -10.81 -6.27 1.36
N TYR A 60 -10.80 -5.08 0.71
CA TYR A 60 -9.67 -4.65 -0.09
C TYR A 60 -8.39 -4.53 0.72
N ALA A 61 -8.45 -3.92 1.91
CA ALA A 61 -7.28 -3.76 2.77
C ALA A 61 -6.65 -5.12 3.13
N ARG A 62 -7.48 -6.09 3.52
CA ARG A 62 -7.01 -7.43 3.94
C ARG A 62 -6.39 -8.20 2.78
N VAL A 63 -7.00 -8.11 1.59
CA VAL A 63 -6.48 -8.77 0.39
C VAL A 63 -5.25 -8.05 -0.12
N ALA A 64 -5.17 -6.72 0.00
CA ALA A 64 -4.00 -5.93 -0.32
C ALA A 64 -2.79 -6.32 0.54
N ASP A 65 -2.96 -6.37 1.86
CA ASP A 65 -1.93 -6.83 2.80
C ASP A 65 -1.42 -8.22 2.47
N LEU A 66 -2.34 -9.19 2.32
CA LEU A 66 -1.99 -10.57 2.01
C LEU A 66 -1.24 -10.66 0.67
N THR A 67 -1.70 -9.90 -0.33
CA THR A 67 -1.06 -9.87 -1.65
C THR A 67 0.34 -9.28 -1.57
N LEU A 68 0.56 -8.23 -0.78
CA LEU A 68 1.89 -7.66 -0.56
C LEU A 68 2.82 -8.67 0.14
N VAL A 69 2.34 -9.36 1.17
CA VAL A 69 3.12 -10.42 1.84
C VAL A 69 3.55 -11.49 0.83
N CYS A 70 2.62 -12.03 0.04
CA CYS A 70 2.93 -13.03 -0.97
C CYS A 70 3.86 -12.48 -2.07
N LEU A 71 3.66 -11.25 -2.53
CA LEU A 71 4.47 -10.64 -3.57
C LEU A 71 5.93 -10.46 -3.13
N PHE A 72 6.12 -9.95 -1.91
CA PHE A 72 7.46 -9.69 -1.36
C PHE A 72 8.20 -10.99 -1.06
N GLU A 73 7.50 -12.02 -0.59
CA GLU A 73 8.08 -13.37 -0.48
C GLU A 73 8.53 -13.92 -1.83
N ARG A 74 7.72 -13.78 -2.88
CA ARG A 74 8.04 -14.31 -4.21
C ARG A 74 9.21 -13.58 -4.87
N LEU A 75 9.37 -12.29 -4.58
CA LEU A 75 10.45 -11.46 -5.10
C LEU A 75 11.70 -11.43 -4.21
N ASP A 76 11.64 -12.09 -3.05
CA ASP A 76 12.69 -12.08 -2.02
C ASP A 76 13.06 -10.65 -1.57
N ILE A 77 12.05 -9.81 -1.36
CA ILE A 77 12.20 -8.42 -0.90
C ILE A 77 11.81 -8.35 0.57
N ALA A 78 12.65 -7.72 1.39
CA ALA A 78 12.39 -7.52 2.81
C ALA A 78 11.92 -6.10 3.13
N GLU A 79 12.35 -5.15 2.33
CA GLU A 79 12.18 -3.72 2.50
C GLU A 79 10.76 -3.29 2.13
N ILE A 80 10.03 -2.71 3.07
CA ILE A 80 8.67 -2.22 2.86
C ILE A 80 8.54 -0.76 3.25
N LEU A 81 7.91 0.02 2.38
CA LEU A 81 7.45 1.37 2.67
C LEU A 81 5.96 1.30 2.99
N THR A 82 5.58 1.44 4.26
CA THR A 82 4.18 1.44 4.68
C THR A 82 3.99 2.24 5.97
N LEU A 83 2.81 2.87 6.10
CA LEU A 83 2.34 3.48 7.35
C LEU A 83 1.59 2.49 8.24
N ASP A 84 1.20 1.34 7.68
CA ASP A 84 0.37 0.36 8.36
C ASP A 84 1.17 -0.42 9.42
N SER A 85 0.68 -0.44 10.65
CA SER A 85 1.28 -1.18 11.77
C SER A 85 1.11 -2.69 11.66
N ASP A 86 0.17 -3.19 10.84
CA ASP A 86 -0.04 -4.62 10.69
C ASP A 86 1.20 -5.32 10.12
N PHE A 87 2.03 -4.60 9.35
CA PHE A 87 3.34 -5.08 8.88
C PHE A 87 4.40 -5.24 9.98
N ASP A 88 4.18 -4.71 11.19
CA ASP A 88 4.99 -5.02 12.36
C ASP A 88 4.70 -6.44 12.89
N VAL A 89 3.51 -6.98 12.59
CA VAL A 89 3.04 -8.31 13.00
C VAL A 89 3.20 -9.32 11.87
N TYR A 90 2.95 -8.92 10.62
CA TYR A 90 3.11 -9.80 9.47
C TYR A 90 4.55 -10.28 9.32
N ARG A 91 4.68 -11.50 8.80
CA ARG A 91 5.96 -12.18 8.62
C ARG A 91 6.04 -12.74 7.22
N ARG A 92 7.23 -12.63 6.64
CA ARG A 92 7.64 -13.32 5.42
C ARG A 92 8.02 -14.77 5.74
N PHE A 93 8.43 -15.50 4.70
CA PHE A 93 8.88 -16.87 4.76
C PHE A 93 9.87 -17.10 5.91
N ARG A 94 9.75 -18.24 6.58
CA ARG A 94 10.52 -18.58 7.80
C ARG A 94 10.33 -17.60 8.97
N ARG A 95 9.18 -16.94 9.04
CA ARG A 95 8.81 -16.01 10.13
C ARG A 95 9.73 -14.78 10.21
N GLN A 96 10.32 -14.38 9.08
CA GLN A 96 11.17 -13.18 9.06
C GLN A 96 10.31 -11.91 9.06
N PRO A 97 10.70 -10.86 9.81
CA PRO A 97 10.01 -9.58 9.73
C PRO A 97 10.29 -8.88 8.39
N PHE A 98 9.47 -7.87 8.10
CA PHE A 98 9.79 -6.87 7.09
C PHE A 98 10.77 -5.84 7.66
N CYS A 99 11.60 -5.27 6.80
CA CYS A 99 12.44 -4.12 7.10
C CYS A 99 11.70 -2.86 6.69
N ARG A 100 11.18 -2.09 7.64
CA ARG A 100 10.47 -0.84 7.31
C ARG A 100 11.46 0.21 6.85
N ILE A 101 11.17 0.79 5.68
CA ILE A 101 11.88 1.98 5.20
C ILE A 101 11.25 3.19 5.90
N PRO A 102 12.02 3.96 6.69
CA PRO A 102 11.49 5.16 7.33
C PRO A 102 11.17 6.22 6.28
N LEU A 103 10.04 6.90 6.46
CA LEU A 103 9.80 8.22 5.88
C LEU A 103 10.59 9.18 6.78
N GLY A 104 11.47 9.98 6.17
CA GLY A 104 12.55 10.73 6.85
C GLY A 104 12.16 11.56 8.07
#